data_AF-A0A445MYR6-F1
#
_entry.id   AF-A0A445MYR6-F1
#
_cell.length_a   1.000
_cell.length_b   1.000
_cell.length_c   1.000
_cell.angle_alpha   90.00
_cell.angle_beta   90.00
_cell.angle_gamma   90.00
#
_symmetry.space_group_name_H-M   'P 1'
#
loop_
_entity.id
_entity.type
_entity.pdbx_description
1 polymer ?
#
loop_
_entity_poly.entity_id
_entity_poly.type
_entity_poly.pdbx_seq_one_letter_code
_entity_poly.pdbx_strand_id
1 'polypeptide(L)'
;MPYYGHPRQVAFAIWAPRSGIYIGKYVVIVDSDIDIHDPKKIWSAIANRTNPSKDIMVISHTGGGPLDPSVHPDIKMTTGHVGRWDRVMIDATWDDTWEHRPEWSGLNHPPSSLAGEEELQIVREKWGRYGFK
;
A
#
# COMPACT_ATOMS: atom_id res chain seq x y z
N MET A 1 7.17 -0.02 16.52
CA MET A 1 7.04 -1.47 16.76
C MET A 1 5.98 -1.98 15.80
N PRO A 2 6.33 -2.80 14.81
CA PRO A 2 5.34 -3.60 14.10
C PRO A 2 4.78 -4.66 15.06
N TYR A 3 3.47 -4.89 14.99
CA TYR A 3 2.75 -5.89 15.78
C TYR A 3 1.55 -6.37 15.00
N TYR A 4 1.04 -7.54 15.39
CA TYR A 4 0.00 -8.24 14.65
C TYR A 4 -1.23 -7.36 14.38
N GLY A 5 -1.62 -7.27 13.11
CA GLY A 5 -2.79 -6.53 12.65
C GLY A 5 -2.61 -5.01 12.58
N HIS A 6 -1.39 -4.49 12.75
CA HIS A 6 -1.09 -3.06 12.64
C HIS A 6 -1.60 -2.42 11.32
N PRO A 7 -1.40 -3.02 10.12
CA PRO A 7 -1.92 -2.46 8.87
C PRO A 7 -3.46 -2.29 8.85
N ARG A 8 -4.17 -3.24 9.45
CA ARG A 8 -5.64 -3.17 9.60
C ARG A 8 -6.05 -2.02 10.51
N GLN A 9 -5.37 -1.85 11.65
CA GLN A 9 -5.65 -0.75 12.56
C GLN A 9 -5.40 0.61 11.91
N VAL A 10 -4.34 0.74 11.12
CA VAL A 10 -4.03 1.95 10.34
C VAL A 10 -5.16 2.27 9.37
N ALA A 11 -5.63 1.29 8.60
CA ALA A 11 -6.73 1.48 7.65
C ALA A 11 -8.02 1.94 8.36
N PHE A 12 -8.39 1.28 9.47
CA PHE A 12 -9.55 1.68 10.26
C PHE A 12 -9.40 3.07 10.88
N ALA A 13 -8.19 3.44 11.32
CA ALA A 13 -7.92 4.77 11.86
C ALA A 13 -8.09 5.87 10.79
N ILE A 14 -7.64 5.63 9.55
CA ILE A 14 -7.86 6.54 8.41
C ILE A 14 -9.35 6.73 8.12
N TRP A 15 -10.13 5.67 8.27
CA TRP A 15 -11.55 5.63 7.94
C TRP A 15 -12.50 6.05 9.05
N ALA A 16 -12.06 6.03 10.30
CA ALA A 16 -12.85 6.36 11.48
C ALA A 16 -13.32 7.83 11.58
N PRO A 17 -12.52 8.87 11.25
CA PRO A 17 -12.97 10.24 11.40
C PRO A 17 -14.08 10.57 10.39
N ARG A 18 -14.89 11.57 10.72
CA ARG A 18 -15.98 12.04 9.83
C ARG A 18 -15.50 12.40 8.42
N SER A 19 -14.29 12.94 8.29
CA SER A 19 -13.67 13.23 7.00
C SER A 19 -13.40 11.97 6.16
N GLY A 20 -13.14 10.82 6.81
CA GLY A 20 -12.92 9.54 6.16
C GLY A 20 -14.13 9.04 5.36
N ILE A 21 -15.34 9.54 5.64
CA ILE A 21 -16.54 9.28 4.82
C ILE A 21 -16.31 9.71 3.36
N TYR A 22 -15.52 10.76 3.13
CA TYR A 22 -15.33 11.35 1.80
C TYR A 22 -14.02 10.96 1.12
N ILE A 23 -13.11 10.27 1.83
CA ILE A 23 -11.72 10.09 1.40
C ILE A 23 -11.34 8.62 1.47
N GLY A 24 -10.54 8.17 0.50
CA GLY A 24 -9.79 6.92 0.59
C GLY A 24 -10.66 5.67 0.50
N LYS A 25 -11.33 5.47 -0.64
CA LYS A 25 -12.00 4.19 -0.96
C LYS A 25 -11.01 3.01 -0.92
N TYR A 26 -9.79 3.26 -1.38
CA TYR A 26 -8.68 2.31 -1.34
C TYR A 26 -7.59 2.83 -0.41
N VAL A 27 -7.09 2.00 0.49
CA VAL A 27 -5.94 2.27 1.35
C VAL A 27 -4.92 1.16 1.12
N VAL A 28 -3.72 1.54 0.69
CA VAL A 28 -2.57 0.63 0.54
C VAL A 28 -1.58 0.96 1.64
N ILE A 29 -1.23 -0.03 2.45
CA ILE A 29 -0.24 0.10 3.51
C ILE A 29 1.06 -0.53 2.99
N VAL A 30 2.16 0.20 3.11
CA VAL A 30 3.50 -0.23 2.67
C VAL A 30 4.50 0.07 3.77
N ASP A 31 5.62 -0.66 3.77
CA ASP A 31 6.75 -0.36 4.65
C ASP A 31 7.47 0.92 4.20
N SER A 32 8.30 1.47 5.09
CA SER A 32 9.03 2.72 4.87
C SER A 32 10.08 2.67 3.75
N ASP A 33 10.40 1.49 3.22
CA ASP A 33 11.31 1.33 2.08
C ASP A 33 10.62 1.59 0.72
N ILE A 34 9.29 1.75 0.72
CA ILE A 34 8.50 2.07 -0.48
C ILE A 34 8.25 3.57 -0.57
N ASP A 35 8.73 4.20 -1.64
CA ASP A 35 8.37 5.58 -1.98
C ASP A 35 6.92 5.66 -2.46
N ILE A 36 6.06 6.30 -1.66
CA ILE A 36 4.63 6.48 -1.95
C ILE A 36 4.36 7.52 -3.06
N HIS A 37 5.37 8.26 -3.49
CA HIS A 37 5.27 9.18 -4.63
C HIS A 37 5.65 8.52 -5.95
N ASP A 38 6.16 7.28 -5.94
CA ASP A 38 6.40 6.48 -7.13
C ASP A 38 5.34 5.36 -7.25
N PRO A 39 4.36 5.50 -8.16
CA PRO A 39 3.35 4.47 -8.39
C PRO A 39 3.94 3.10 -8.74
N LYS A 40 5.09 3.04 -9.40
CA LYS A 40 5.73 1.75 -9.75
C LYS A 40 6.21 1.02 -8.50
N LYS A 41 6.71 1.75 -7.50
CA LYS A 41 7.12 1.17 -6.21
C LYS A 41 5.92 0.65 -5.43
N ILE A 42 4.81 1.39 -5.42
CA ILE A 42 3.55 0.93 -4.81
C ILE A 42 3.05 -0.35 -5.49
N TRP A 43 2.96 -0.38 -6.82
CA TRP A 43 2.54 -1.58 -7.55
C TRP A 43 3.47 -2.77 -7.35
N SER A 44 4.78 -2.52 -7.26
CA SER A 44 5.76 -3.56 -6.91
C SER A 44 5.52 -4.14 -5.52
N ALA A 45 5.20 -3.31 -4.53
CA ALA A 45 4.86 -3.78 -3.18
C ALA A 45 3.59 -4.64 -3.20
N ILE A 46 2.53 -4.16 -3.86
CA ILE A 46 1.28 -4.93 -4.00
C ILE A 46 1.54 -6.29 -4.67
N ALA A 47 2.28 -6.31 -5.77
CA ALA A 47 2.52 -7.53 -6.55
C ALA A 47 3.38 -8.58 -5.81
N ASN A 48 4.31 -8.15 -4.96
CA ASN A 48 5.32 -9.03 -4.38
C ASN A 48 5.19 -9.26 -2.87
N ARG A 49 4.36 -8.47 -2.17
CA ARG A 49 4.17 -8.57 -0.71
C ARG A 49 2.77 -9.01 -0.30
N THR A 50 1.84 -9.14 -1.25
CA THR A 50 0.45 -9.52 -0.94
C THR A 50 0.16 -10.96 -1.35
N ASN A 51 -0.50 -11.69 -0.45
CA ASN A 51 -1.35 -12.83 -0.76
C ASN A 51 -2.82 -12.37 -0.64
N PRO A 52 -3.55 -12.18 -1.75
CA PRO A 52 -4.85 -11.53 -1.76
C PRO A 52 -5.86 -12.06 -0.75
N SER A 53 -5.87 -13.37 -0.47
CA SER A 53 -6.86 -13.98 0.44
C SER A 53 -6.72 -13.53 1.90
N LYS A 54 -5.51 -13.13 2.32
CA LYS A 54 -5.23 -12.71 3.71
C LYS A 54 -4.91 -11.22 3.84
N ASP A 55 -4.33 -10.64 2.78
CA ASP A 55 -3.76 -9.29 2.83
C ASP A 55 -4.67 -8.24 2.18
N ILE A 56 -5.73 -8.65 1.48
CA ILE A 56 -6.74 -7.74 0.96
C ILE A 56 -8.05 -7.92 1.74
N MET A 57 -8.56 -6.81 2.27
CA MET A 57 -9.86 -6.77 2.93
C MET A 57 -10.80 -5.85 2.19
N VAL A 58 -12.00 -6.37 1.87
CA VAL A 58 -13.12 -5.56 1.39
C VAL A 58 -14.06 -5.29 2.54
N ILE A 59 -14.32 -4.01 2.80
CA ILE A 59 -15.27 -3.55 3.82
C ILE A 59 -16.49 -3.02 3.06
N SER A 60 -17.53 -3.84 3.02
CA SER A 60 -18.74 -3.49 2.28
C SER A 60 -19.64 -2.51 3.03
N HIS A 61 -20.52 -1.82 2.31
CA HIS A 61 -21.59 -0.99 2.88
C HIS A 61 -21.09 0.17 3.76
N THR A 62 -20.07 0.89 3.31
CA THR A 62 -19.52 2.03 4.05
C THR A 62 -20.05 3.37 3.54
N GLY A 63 -20.03 4.38 4.40
CA GLY A 63 -20.30 5.77 4.02
C GLY A 63 -19.26 6.25 3.01
N GLY A 64 -19.75 6.92 1.97
CA GLY A 64 -18.93 7.35 0.86
C GLY A 64 -19.14 8.79 0.44
N GLY A 65 -18.30 9.23 -0.48
CA GLY A 65 -18.40 10.53 -1.12
C GLY A 65 -19.65 10.61 -2.01
N PRO A 66 -20.51 11.62 -1.85
CA PRO A 66 -21.69 11.78 -2.70
C PRO A 66 -21.31 12.08 -4.17
N LEU A 67 -20.10 12.59 -4.41
CA LEU A 67 -19.59 12.88 -5.76
C LEU A 67 -18.98 11.68 -6.48
N ASP A 68 -18.84 10.54 -5.80
CA ASP A 68 -18.24 9.36 -6.42
C ASP A 68 -19.13 8.81 -7.55
N PRO A 69 -18.59 8.63 -8.77
CA PRO A 69 -19.39 8.21 -9.93
C PRO A 69 -19.86 6.75 -9.86
N SER A 70 -19.25 5.91 -9.00
CA SER A 70 -19.68 4.51 -8.85
C SER A 70 -20.90 4.35 -7.94
N VAL A 71 -21.38 5.42 -7.32
CA VAL A 71 -22.53 5.41 -6.40
C VAL A 71 -23.81 5.58 -7.20
N HIS A 72 -24.80 4.70 -6.95
CA HIS A 72 -26.10 4.76 -7.61
C HIS A 72 -26.78 6.14 -7.44
N PRO A 73 -27.34 6.74 -8.50
CA PRO A 73 -27.98 8.06 -8.44
C PRO A 73 -29.04 8.19 -7.33
N ASP A 74 -29.89 7.18 -7.14
CA ASP A 74 -30.95 7.21 -6.12
C ASP A 74 -30.43 7.37 -4.69
N ILE A 75 -29.26 6.80 -4.39
CA ILE A 75 -28.62 6.96 -3.07
C ILE A 75 -28.26 8.44 -2.88
N LYS A 76 -27.69 9.08 -3.91
CA LYS A 76 -27.34 10.51 -3.87
C LYS A 76 -28.57 11.39 -3.72
N MET A 77 -29.65 11.08 -4.44
CA MET A 77 -30.91 11.81 -4.36
C MET A 77 -31.57 11.68 -2.99
N THR A 78 -31.45 10.51 -2.35
CA THR A 78 -32.08 10.25 -1.04
C THR A 78 -31.30 10.87 0.10
N THR A 79 -29.97 10.79 0.10
CA THR A 79 -29.15 11.20 1.24
C THR A 79 -28.66 12.65 1.15
N GLY A 80 -28.56 13.22 -0.07
CA GLY A 80 -28.09 14.58 -0.37
C GLY A 80 -26.61 14.87 -0.05
N HIS A 81 -26.03 14.14 0.89
CA HIS A 81 -24.76 14.47 1.53
C HIS A 81 -23.80 13.28 1.69
N VAL A 82 -24.28 12.04 1.56
CA VAL A 82 -23.46 10.82 1.81
C VAL A 82 -23.72 9.77 0.74
N GLY A 83 -22.69 9.40 -0.01
CA GLY A 83 -22.73 8.27 -0.92
C GLY A 83 -22.60 6.93 -0.19
N ARG A 84 -22.63 5.84 -0.94
CA ARG A 84 -22.35 4.50 -0.45
C ARG A 84 -21.32 3.83 -1.35
N TRP A 85 -20.24 3.34 -0.76
CA TRP A 85 -19.25 2.52 -1.48
C TRP A 85 -18.76 1.38 -0.59
N ASP A 86 -18.02 0.47 -1.20
CA ASP A 86 -17.20 -0.49 -0.48
C ASP A 86 -15.76 0.02 -0.44
N ARG A 87 -15.07 -0.24 0.65
CA ARG A 87 -13.67 0.13 0.84
C ARG A 87 -12.77 -1.09 0.68
N VAL A 88 -11.53 -0.84 0.27
CA VAL A 88 -10.50 -1.86 0.15
C VAL A 88 -9.28 -1.45 0.94
N MET A 89 -8.82 -2.33 1.83
CA MET A 89 -7.50 -2.29 2.41
C MET A 89 -6.61 -3.28 1.68
N ILE A 90 -5.40 -2.86 1.31
CA ILE A 90 -4.34 -3.72 0.79
C ILE A 90 -3.15 -3.61 1.74
N ASP A 91 -2.84 -4.71 2.43
CA ASP A 91 -1.67 -4.85 3.27
C ASP A 91 -0.48 -5.31 2.42
N ALA A 92 0.33 -4.36 1.97
CA ALA A 92 1.54 -4.62 1.18
C ALA A 92 2.80 -4.41 2.03
N THR A 93 2.74 -4.69 3.34
CA THR A 93 3.93 -4.74 4.19
C THR A 93 4.54 -6.15 4.18
N TRP A 94 5.76 -6.27 4.69
CA TRP A 94 6.33 -7.57 5.00
C TRP A 94 5.54 -8.26 6.11
N ASP A 95 5.43 -9.58 6.01
CA ASP A 95 4.70 -10.40 6.98
C ASP A 95 5.45 -10.40 8.32
N ASP A 96 4.81 -9.85 9.36
CA ASP A 96 5.38 -9.72 10.70
C ASP A 96 5.42 -11.05 11.47
N THR A 97 4.80 -12.11 10.92
CA THR A 97 4.83 -13.46 11.51
C THR A 97 6.05 -14.28 11.10
N TRP A 98 6.83 -13.81 10.11
CA TRP A 98 8.00 -14.54 9.64
C TRP A 98 9.17 -14.36 10.61
N GLU A 99 9.86 -15.46 10.89
CA GLU A 99 11.07 -15.44 11.71
C GLU A 99 12.25 -14.81 10.96
N HIS A 100 13.15 -14.18 11.71
CA HIS A 100 14.38 -13.62 11.16
C HIS A 100 15.32 -14.75 10.73
N ARG A 101 15.94 -14.62 9.56
CA ARG A 101 16.72 -15.69 8.93
C ARG A 101 18.17 -15.30 8.71
N PRO A 102 19.16 -16.08 9.20
CA PRO A 102 20.58 -15.80 8.95
C PRO A 102 20.93 -15.73 7.46
N GLU A 103 20.32 -16.58 6.62
CA GLU A 103 20.53 -16.59 5.17
C GLU A 103 20.00 -15.33 4.45
N TRP A 104 19.15 -14.54 5.12
CA TRP A 104 18.66 -13.24 4.66
C TRP A 104 19.34 -12.09 5.40
N SER A 105 20.57 -12.32 5.87
CA SER A 105 21.33 -11.34 6.65
C SER A 105 20.59 -10.87 7.91
N GLY A 106 19.78 -11.75 8.50
CA GLY A 106 18.98 -11.48 9.70
C GLY A 106 17.64 -10.80 9.42
N LEU A 107 17.22 -10.60 8.17
CA LEU A 107 15.89 -10.09 7.84
C LEU A 107 14.82 -11.17 8.04
N ASN A 108 13.57 -10.74 8.26
CA ASN A 108 12.38 -11.60 8.27
C ASN A 108 11.69 -11.70 6.90
N HIS A 109 12.27 -11.07 5.87
CA HIS A 109 11.79 -11.11 4.50
C HIS A 109 12.98 -11.32 3.54
N PRO A 110 12.73 -11.73 2.28
CA PRO A 110 13.81 -11.89 1.30
C PRO A 110 14.58 -10.57 1.11
N PRO A 111 15.92 -10.62 1.00
CA PRO A 111 16.72 -9.42 0.78
C PRO A 111 16.39 -8.80 -0.59
N SER A 112 16.61 -7.48 -0.69
CA SER A 112 16.43 -6.76 -1.95
C SER A 112 17.42 -7.28 -3.00
N SER A 113 16.93 -7.47 -4.23
CA SER A 113 17.79 -7.76 -5.39
C SER A 113 18.40 -6.50 -6.02
N LEU A 114 18.15 -5.32 -5.44
CA LEU A 114 18.74 -4.07 -5.90
C LEU A 114 20.22 -4.03 -5.52
N ALA A 115 21.04 -3.53 -6.46
CA ALA A 115 22.45 -3.26 -6.20
C ALA A 115 22.59 -2.21 -5.09
N GLY A 116 23.70 -2.29 -4.35
CA GLY A 116 24.02 -1.32 -3.31
C GLY A 116 24.25 0.07 -3.89
N GLU A 117 24.02 1.12 -3.10
CA GLU A 117 24.18 2.50 -3.59
C GLU A 117 25.62 2.79 -4.02
N GLU A 118 26.62 2.22 -3.35
CA GLU A 118 28.03 2.31 -3.74
C GLU A 118 28.31 1.71 -5.13
N GLU A 119 27.73 0.53 -5.42
CA GLU A 119 27.87 -0.13 -6.70
C GLU A 119 27.18 0.67 -7.81
N LEU A 120 25.96 1.15 -7.53
CA LEU A 120 25.22 2.02 -8.43
C LEU A 120 25.98 3.31 -8.73
N GLN A 121 26.64 3.90 -7.73
CA GLN A 121 27.45 5.10 -7.91
C GLN A 121 28.63 4.86 -8.84
N ILE A 122 29.36 3.75 -8.67
CA ILE A 122 30.45 3.37 -9.58
C ILE A 122 29.95 3.22 -11.02
N VAL A 123 28.78 2.61 -11.21
CA VAL A 123 28.17 2.44 -12.54
C VAL A 123 27.77 3.80 -13.12
N ARG A 124 27.15 4.69 -12.33
CA ARG A 124 26.74 6.03 -12.76
C ARG A 124 27.94 6.89 -13.19
N GLU A 125 29.03 6.88 -12.42
CA GLU A 125 30.26 7.61 -12.74
C GLU A 125 30.91 7.14 -14.05
N LYS A 126 30.79 5.85 -14.36
CA LYS A 126 31.37 5.24 -15.57
C LYS A 126 30.36 5.12 -16.72
N TRP A 127 29.11 5.56 -16.55
CA TRP A 127 28.01 5.34 -17.48
C TRP A 127 28.35 5.78 -18.92
N GLY A 128 28.89 7.00 -19.06
CA GLY A 128 29.33 7.53 -20.34
C GLY A 128 30.53 6.80 -20.94
N ARG A 129 31.43 6.21 -20.12
CA ARG A 129 32.56 5.41 -20.61
C ARG A 129 32.09 4.09 -21.23
N TYR A 130 30.94 3.57 -20.79
CA TYR A 130 30.31 2.39 -21.36
C TYR A 130 29.52 2.68 -22.65
N GLY A 131 29.46 3.94 -23.08
CA GLY A 131 28.75 4.35 -24.30
C GLY A 131 27.24 4.58 -24.10
N PHE A 132 26.75 4.58 -22.85
CA PHE A 132 25.38 4.93 -22.54
C PHE A 132 25.23 6.45 -22.38
N LYS A 133 24.04 6.96 -22.75
CA LYS A 133 23.64 8.36 -22.55
C LYS A 133 22.72 8.47 -21.35
#